data_AF-A0A917W2R7-F1
#
_entry.id   AF-A0A917W2R7-F1
#
_cell.length_a   1.000
_cell.length_b   1.000
_cell.length_c   1.000
_cell.angle_alpha   90.00
_cell.angle_beta   90.00
_cell.angle_gamma   90.00
#
_symmetry.space_group_name_H-M   'P 1'
#
loop_
_entity.id
_entity.type
_entity.pdbx_description
1 polymer ?
#
loop_
_entity_poly.entity_id
_entity_poly.type
_entity_poly.pdbx_seq_one_letter_code
_entity_poly.pdbx_strand_id
1 'polypeptide(L)' 'MKRKMKIISYVNTSRTSWYIAKETEVECKKSHYKKGDVISYKGKNYIVVNDHDNLHVTKNTYPINPYQSLLKQFKD' A
#
# COMPACT_ATOMS: atom_id res chain seq x y z
N MET A 1 -6.38 14.30 -11.62
CA MET A 1 -5.33 13.91 -12.60
C MET A 1 -5.26 12.40 -12.76
N LYS A 2 -4.99 11.89 -13.96
CA LYS A 2 -4.73 10.46 -14.16
C LYS A 2 -3.29 10.12 -13.81
N ARG A 3 -3.09 9.03 -13.06
CA ARG A 3 -1.75 8.51 -12.74
C ARG A 3 -1.68 7.01 -12.94
N LYS A 4 -0.50 6.53 -13.30
CA LYS A 4 -0.19 5.11 -13.30
C LYS A 4 -0.08 4.61 -11.85
N MET A 5 -0.96 3.67 -11.50
CA MET A 5 -1.01 3.00 -10.21
C MET A 5 -0.57 1.54 -10.37
N LYS A 6 0.37 1.12 -9.53
CA LYS A 6 0.84 -0.26 -9.44
C LYS A 6 0.37 -0.86 -8.13
N ILE A 7 -0.51 -1.85 -8.21
CA ILE A 7 -0.94 -2.63 -7.06
C ILE A 7 0.12 -3.71 -6.82
N ILE A 8 0.78 -3.68 -5.68
CA ILE A 8 1.82 -4.63 -5.29
C ILE A 8 1.27 -5.65 -4.29
N SER A 9 1.83 -6.86 -4.36
CA SER A 9 1.61 -7.94 -3.40
C SER A 9 2.94 -8.34 -2.79
N TYR A 10 2.95 -8.50 -1.47
CA TYR A 10 4.13 -9.00 -0.76
C TYR A 10 4.21 -10.51 -0.86
N VAL A 11 5.42 -11.01 -1.07
CA VAL A 11 5.73 -12.46 -1.12
C VAL A 11 5.95 -13.02 0.29
N ASN A 12 6.33 -12.16 1.23
CA ASN A 12 6.65 -12.53 2.59
C ASN A 12 5.96 -11.64 3.63
N THR A 13 5.86 -12.13 4.85
CA THR A 13 5.24 -11.42 5.98
C THR A 13 6.10 -10.25 6.47
N SER A 14 7.42 -10.28 6.24
CA SER A 14 8.36 -9.19 6.53
C SER A 14 8.18 -7.98 5.61
N ARG A 15 7.41 -8.12 4.52
CA ARG A 15 7.16 -7.07 3.51
C ARG A 15 8.42 -6.51 2.86
N THR A 16 9.46 -7.33 2.76
CA THR A 16 10.74 -6.96 2.15
C THR A 16 10.79 -7.32 0.67
N SER A 17 10.00 -8.30 0.25
CA SER A 17 9.94 -8.76 -1.14
C SER A 17 8.51 -8.66 -1.67
N TRP A 18 8.36 -8.09 -2.86
CA TRP A 18 7.07 -7.84 -3.48
C TRP A 18 7.16 -7.94 -5.00
N TYR A 19 6.01 -8.10 -5.64
CA TYR A 19 5.86 -8.04 -7.09
C TYR A 19 4.66 -7.15 -7.47
N ILE A 20 4.62 -6.70 -8.72
CA ILE A 20 3.48 -5.94 -9.26
C ILE A 20 2.39 -6.94 -9.61
N ALA A 21 1.30 -6.93 -8.85
CA ALA A 21 0.15 -7.79 -9.11
C ALA A 21 -0.75 -7.22 -10.21
N LYS A 22 -0.80 -5.88 -10.36
CA LYS A 22 -1.59 -5.21 -11.40
C LYS A 22 -1.09 -3.80 -11.65
N GLU A 23 -1.04 -3.42 -12.92
CA GLU A 23 -0.91 -2.01 -13.33
C GLU A 23 -2.26 -1.48 -13.80
N THR A 24 -2.56 -0.23 -13.48
CA THR A 24 -3.78 0.45 -13.92
C THR A 24 -3.60 1.96 -13.90
N GLU A 25 -4.59 2.69 -14.42
CA GLU A 25 -4.70 4.12 -14.24
C GLU A 25 -5.76 4.45 -13.20
N VAL A 26 -5.50 5.46 -12.39
CA VAL A 26 -6.43 5.95 -11.37
C VAL A 26 -6.55 7.47 -11.46
N GLU A 27 -7.77 7.96 -11.27
CA GLU A 27 -8.03 9.38 -11.12
C GLU A 27 -7.69 9.79 -9.68
N CYS A 28 -6.60 10.53 -9.52
CA CYS A 28 -6.11 11.01 -8.24
C CYS A 28 -6.64 12.41 -7.91
N LYS A 29 -6.96 12.62 -6.63
CA LYS A 29 -7.37 13.91 -6.06
C LYS A 29 -6.20 14.88 -5.89
N LYS A 30 -4.97 14.37 -5.84
CA LYS A 30 -3.74 15.15 -5.63
C LYS A 30 -2.55 14.56 -6.39
N SER A 31 -1.53 15.38 -6.59
CA SER A 31 -0.30 15.02 -7.30
C SER A 31 0.57 14.04 -6.53
N HIS A 32 0.65 14.20 -5.21
CA HIS A 32 1.48 13.35 -4.36
C HIS A 32 0.73 12.82 -3.15
N TYR A 33 0.95 11.54 -2.86
CA TYR A 33 0.46 10.81 -1.71
C TYR A 33 1.62 10.45 -0.79
N LYS A 34 1.35 10.44 0.51
CA LYS A 34 2.31 9.98 1.50
C LYS A 34 2.13 8.49 1.71
N LYS A 35 3.21 7.80 2.07
CA LYS A 35 3.13 6.41 2.52
C LYS A 35 2.13 6.31 3.68
N GLY A 36 1.20 5.36 3.59
CA GLY A 36 0.10 5.19 4.54
C GLY A 36 -1.21 5.85 4.11
N ASP A 37 -1.21 6.75 3.12
CA ASP A 37 -2.45 7.31 2.57
C ASP A 37 -3.33 6.19 1.98
N VAL A 38 -4.65 6.42 1.99
CA VAL A 38 -5.63 5.47 1.45
C VAL A 38 -6.18 5.97 0.12
N ILE A 39 -6.23 5.08 -0.86
CA ILE A 39 -6.79 5.32 -2.19
C ILE A 39 -7.91 4.31 -2.46
N SER A 40 -9.07 4.82 -2.85
CA SER A 40 -10.21 4.02 -3.25
C SER A 40 -10.21 3.82 -4.77
N TYR A 41 -10.19 2.59 -5.23
CA TYR A 41 -10.23 2.23 -6.65
C TYR A 41 -11.16 1.02 -6.87
N LYS A 42 -12.16 1.19 -7.75
CA LYS A 42 -13.19 0.17 -8.05
C LYS A 42 -13.84 -0.40 -6.78
N GLY A 43 -14.21 0.48 -5.85
CA GLY A 43 -14.85 0.10 -4.58
C GLY A 43 -13.93 -0.59 -3.56
N LYS A 44 -12.62 -0.67 -3.82
CA LYS A 44 -11.63 -1.27 -2.91
C LYS A 44 -10.64 -0.22 -2.42
N ASN A 45 -10.26 -0.31 -1.15
CA ASN A 45 -9.27 0.57 -0.55
C ASN A 45 -7.88 -0.06 -0.61
N TYR A 46 -6.90 0.77 -0.99
CA TYR A 46 -5.50 0.41 -1.06
C TYR A 46 -4.68 1.42 -0.26
N ILE A 47 -3.58 0.96 0.32
CA ILE A 47 -2.66 1.77 1.10
C ILE A 47 -1.47 2.13 0.23
N VAL A 48 -1.11 3.40 0.18
CA VAL A 48 0.07 3.90 -0.53
C VAL A 48 1.32 3.41 0.17
N VAL A 49 2.18 2.73 -0.58
CA VAL A 49 3.48 2.23 -0.12
C VAL A 49 4.60 3.18 -0.54
N ASN A 50 4.50 3.72 -1.76
CA ASN A 50 5.44 4.66 -2.33
C ASN A 50 4.75 5.52 -3.40
N ASP A 51 5.20 6.76 -3.57
CA ASP A 51 4.69 7.68 -4.57
C ASP A 51 5.79 8.58 -5.17
N HIS A 52 6.78 7.94 -5.79
CA HIS A 52 7.79 8.61 -6.63
C HIS A 52 7.33 8.61 -8.09
N ASP A 53 7.91 7.76 -8.94
CA ASP A 53 7.60 7.73 -10.38
C ASP A 53 6.22 7.14 -10.68
N ASN A 54 5.83 6.16 -9.87
CA ASN A 54 4.54 5.50 -9.96
C ASN A 54 3.92 5.41 -8.58
N LEU A 55 2.59 5.47 -8.55
CA LEU A 55 1.82 5.32 -7.33
C LEU A 55 1.75 3.83 -6.98
N HIS A 56 2.58 3.39 -6.03
CA HIS A 56 2.60 2.01 -5.56
C HIS A 56 1.66 1.86 -4.38
N VAL A 57 0.71 0.93 -4.50
CA VAL A 57 -0.29 0.68 -3.47
C VAL A 57 -0.36 -0.81 -3.16
N THR A 58 -0.77 -1.15 -1.94
CA THR A 58 -1.05 -2.54 -1.56
C THR A 58 -2.46 -2.65 -1.01
N LYS A 59 -3.06 -3.84 -1.10
CA LYS A 59 -4.37 -4.06 -0.47
C LYS A 59 -4.20 -3.99 1.04
N ASN A 60 -5.22 -3.48 1.74
CA ASN A 60 -5.30 -3.61 3.18
C ASN A 60 -5.71 -5.04 3.56
N THR A 61 -4.86 -6.04 3.30
CA THR A 61 -5.15 -7.46 3.55
C THR A 61 -4.71 -7.94 4.92
N TYR A 62 -4.13 -7.07 5.75
CA TYR A 62 -3.82 -7.40 7.12
C TYR A 62 -4.61 -6.46 8.01
N PRO A 63 -5.37 -6.95 9.00
CA PRO A 63 -5.70 -6.08 10.12
C PRO A 63 -4.36 -5.54 10.58
N ILE A 64 -4.21 -4.21 10.59
CA ILE A 64 -3.21 -3.57 11.43
C ILE A 64 -3.49 -4.21 12.79
N ASN A 65 -2.67 -5.18 13.23
CA ASN A 65 -2.82 -5.67 14.58
C ASN A 65 -2.51 -4.42 15.41
N PRO A 66 -3.49 -3.80 16.09
CA PRO A 66 -3.26 -2.54 16.79
C PRO A 66 -2.20 -2.71 17.88
N TYR A 67 -1.94 -3.97 18.27
CA TYR A 67 -0.92 -4.39 19.22
C TYR A 67 0.39 -4.80 18.55
N GLN A 68 0.59 -4.61 17.25
CA GLN A 68 1.85 -4.99 16.59
C GLN A 68 3.05 -4.23 17.16
N SER A 69 2.83 -3.00 17.64
CA SER A 69 3.81 -2.21 18.38
C SER A 69 4.08 -2.75 19.79
N LEU A 70 3.10 -3.39 20.42
CA LEU A 70 3.21 -4.07 21.73
C LEU A 70 3.92 -5.41 21.62
N LEU A 71 3.62 -6.21 20.59
CA LEU A 71 4.27 -7.50 20.35
C LEU A 71 5.78 -7.40 20.10
N LYS A 72 6.28 -6.24 19.65
CA LYS A 72 7.72 -5.98 19.53
C LYS A 72 8.42 -5.72 20.87
N GLN A 73 7.68 -5.33 21.91
CA GLN A 73 8.22 -5.05 23.24
C GLN A 73 8.38 -6.32 24.08
N PHE A 74 7.75 -7.42 23.69
CA PHE A 74 7.82 -8.72 24.38
C PHE A 74 8.71 -9.74 23.66
N LYS A 75 9.47 -9.30 22.66
CA LYS A 75 10.51 -10.12 22.03
C LYS A 75 11.86 -9.73 22.60
N ASP A 76 12.12 -10.24 23.80
CA ASP A 76 13.47 -10.48 24.33
C ASP A 76 13.86 -11.94 24.04
#